data_AF-A0A538DDM1-F1
#
_entry.id   AF-A0A538DDM1-F1
#
_cell.length_a   1.000
_cell.length_b   1.000
_cell.length_c   1.000
_cell.angle_alpha   90.00
_cell.angle_beta   90.00
_cell.angle_gamma   90.00
#
_symmetry.space_group_name_H-M   'P 1'
#
loop_
_entity.id
_entity.type
_entity.pdbx_description
1 polymer ?
#
loop_
_entity_poly.entity_id
_entity_poly.type
_entity_poly.pdbx_seq_one_letter_code
_entity_poly.pdbx_strand_id
1 'polypeptide(L)'
;MTLLFELVAVGVLILLNAFFVAAEYGLVTARRTRIVELQHQGNRRARDVLRITSDPPRFIAAMQLGVTLTSLGIGALGEHALADAFGHVLATVLAVVIAYLILTFLHVVIGELVPKGIALGHSEGTALFVSAPVRGFFLVFRPLIWFLEAMTELVLRWLGLKPPGADDEVLSEAELRMLVSRSTEGGEIEQQEQEMLYKVFDFADKEASDVMVPRPEVVALSVDLPPEQCLEAVMDSPYTRYPVYRETLDNVVGILHVRDLFSALRERGMHEVRVEELV
;
A
#
# COMPACT_ATOMS: atom_id res chain seq x y z
N MET A 1 52.31 3.77 18.44
CA MET A 1 51.62 3.23 17.23
C MET A 1 50.25 2.64 17.55
N THR A 2 49.96 2.33 18.82
CA THR A 2 48.63 1.88 19.31
C THR A 2 47.57 2.98 19.20
N LEU A 3 47.85 4.19 19.73
CA LEU A 3 46.87 5.28 19.73
C LEU A 3 46.37 5.70 18.33
N LEU A 4 47.27 5.86 17.35
CA LEU A 4 46.86 6.21 15.98
C LEU A 4 46.00 5.11 15.36
N PHE A 5 46.35 3.83 15.61
CA PHE A 5 45.58 2.69 15.14
C PHE A 5 44.18 2.67 15.77
N GLU A 6 44.08 2.94 17.07
CA GLU A 6 42.81 3.01 17.80
C GLU A 6 41.94 4.17 17.31
N LEU A 7 42.51 5.36 17.12
CA LEU A 7 41.77 6.51 16.57
C LEU A 7 41.27 6.25 15.14
N VAL A 8 42.08 5.61 14.30
CA VAL A 8 41.67 5.19 12.95
C VAL A 8 40.56 4.13 13.04
N ALA A 9 40.69 3.15 13.93
CA ALA A 9 39.69 2.12 14.12
C ALA A 9 38.35 2.70 14.60
N VAL A 10 38.38 3.63 15.57
CA VAL A 10 37.20 4.39 16.01
C VAL A 10 36.59 5.18 14.86
N GLY A 11 37.40 5.88 14.07
CA GLY A 11 36.94 6.61 12.88
C GLY A 11 36.25 5.69 11.86
N VAL A 12 36.83 4.52 11.59
CA VAL A 12 36.23 3.50 10.71
C VAL A 12 34.91 2.98 11.27
N LEU A 13 34.84 2.73 12.59
CA LEU A 13 33.59 2.29 13.21
C LEU A 13 32.50 3.37 13.18
N ILE A 14 32.85 4.66 13.36
CA ILE A 14 31.91 5.77 13.19
C ILE A 14 31.36 5.80 11.75
N LEU A 15 32.21 5.61 10.75
CA LEU A 15 31.78 5.54 9.35
C LEU A 15 30.94 4.29 9.05
N LEU A 16 31.25 3.17 9.70
CA LEU A 16 30.46 1.95 9.57
C LEU A 16 29.08 2.10 10.24
N ASN A 17 29.02 2.78 11.39
CA ASN A 17 27.76 3.16 12.03
C ASN A 17 26.94 4.07 11.11
N ALA A 18 27.57 5.10 10.54
CA ALA A 18 26.96 5.99 9.56
C ALA A 18 26.39 5.23 8.35
N PHE A 19 27.11 4.22 7.86
CA PHE A 19 26.62 3.35 6.79
C PHE A 19 25.35 2.60 7.20
N PHE A 20 25.31 1.97 8.38
CA PHE A 20 24.12 1.26 8.86
C PHE A 20 22.94 2.19 9.10
N VAL A 21 23.16 3.38 9.66
CA VAL A 21 22.11 4.40 9.84
C VAL A 21 21.60 4.89 8.49
N ALA A 22 22.47 5.19 7.54
CA ALA A 22 22.04 5.58 6.19
C ALA A 22 21.25 4.46 5.50
N ALA A 23 21.67 3.21 5.68
CA ALA A 23 20.99 2.05 5.15
C ALA A 23 19.59 1.87 5.75
N GLU A 24 19.47 1.96 7.08
CA GLU A 24 18.20 1.90 7.80
C GLU A 24 17.21 2.93 7.25
N TYR A 25 17.56 4.21 7.35
CA TYR A 25 16.65 5.29 6.97
C TYR A 25 16.41 5.33 5.45
N GLY A 26 17.42 5.04 4.65
CA GLY A 26 17.30 5.03 3.19
C GLY A 26 16.33 3.93 2.72
N LEU A 27 16.46 2.72 3.26
CA LEU A 27 15.61 1.59 2.89
C LEU A 27 14.18 1.71 3.44
N VAL A 28 13.99 2.26 4.65
CA VAL A 28 12.64 2.51 5.21
C VAL A 28 11.89 3.60 4.46
N THR A 29 12.57 4.69 4.08
CA THR A 29 11.91 5.87 3.49
C THR A 29 11.90 5.88 1.97
N ALA A 30 12.57 4.93 1.31
CA ALA A 30 12.51 4.77 -0.13
C ALA A 30 11.09 4.41 -0.58
N ARG A 31 10.56 5.14 -1.55
CA ARG A 31 9.22 4.91 -2.10
C ARG A 31 9.17 3.59 -2.85
N ARG A 32 8.37 2.63 -2.36
CA ARG A 32 8.23 1.29 -2.97
C ARG A 32 7.87 1.35 -4.45
N THR A 33 6.94 2.23 -4.84
CA THR A 33 6.51 2.43 -6.24
C THR A 33 7.68 2.75 -7.17
N ARG A 34 8.53 3.69 -6.78
CA ARG A 34 9.70 4.11 -7.54
C ARG A 34 10.78 3.02 -7.62
N ILE A 35 10.99 2.25 -6.54
CA ILE A 35 11.92 1.12 -6.57
C ILE A 35 11.41 0.00 -7.50
N VAL A 36 10.11 -0.29 -7.50
CA VAL A 36 9.49 -1.24 -8.45
C VAL A 36 9.67 -0.78 -9.89
N GLU A 37 9.46 0.51 -10.17
CA GLU A 37 9.70 1.08 -11.49
C GLU A 37 11.17 0.86 -11.95
N LEU A 38 12.14 1.16 -11.08
CA LEU A 38 13.57 0.95 -11.38
C LEU A 38 13.91 -0.53 -11.58
N GLN A 39 13.23 -1.45 -10.89
CA GLN A 39 13.39 -2.89 -11.11
C GLN A 39 12.90 -3.30 -12.50
N HIS A 40 11.77 -2.77 -12.96
CA HIS A 40 11.24 -3.00 -14.31
C HIS A 40 12.17 -2.45 -15.39
N GLN A 41 12.86 -1.34 -15.11
CA GLN A 41 13.93 -0.81 -15.96
C GLN A 41 15.24 -1.64 -15.94
N GLY A 42 15.26 -2.78 -15.24
CA GLY A 42 16.39 -3.71 -15.22
C GLY A 42 17.42 -3.46 -14.12
N ASN A 43 17.17 -2.54 -13.18
CA ASN A 43 18.12 -2.25 -12.10
C ASN A 43 18.19 -3.40 -11.09
N ARG A 44 19.33 -4.10 -11.03
CA ARG A 44 19.54 -5.23 -10.11
C ARG A 44 19.53 -4.81 -8.63
N ARG A 45 20.00 -3.59 -8.31
CA ARG A 45 19.99 -3.07 -6.93
C ARG A 45 18.57 -2.79 -6.44
N ALA A 46 17.68 -2.36 -7.34
CA ALA A 46 16.27 -2.17 -7.00
C ALA A 46 15.59 -3.50 -6.58
N ARG A 47 15.96 -4.60 -7.25
CA ARG A 47 15.52 -5.95 -6.83
C ARG A 47 16.04 -6.33 -5.45
N ASP A 48 17.29 -5.98 -5.14
CA ASP A 48 17.85 -6.24 -3.81
C ASP A 48 17.14 -5.43 -2.73
N VAL A 49 16.86 -4.14 -2.98
CA VAL A 49 16.08 -3.27 -2.07
C VAL A 49 14.74 -3.92 -1.77
N LEU A 50 13.96 -4.31 -2.79
CA LEU A 50 12.64 -4.91 -2.59
C LEU A 50 12.67 -6.24 -1.81
N ARG A 51 13.75 -7.02 -1.97
CA ARG A 51 13.95 -8.27 -1.20
C ARG A 51 14.35 -8.01 0.24
N ILE A 52 15.10 -6.95 0.50
CA ILE A 52 15.50 -6.56 1.85
C ILE A 52 14.29 -5.99 2.60
N THR A 53 13.51 -5.13 1.95
CA THR A 53 12.37 -4.44 2.56
C THR A 53 11.07 -5.24 2.54
N SER A 54 11.04 -6.43 1.94
CA SER A 54 9.84 -7.30 1.96
C SER A 54 9.51 -7.86 3.34
N ASP A 55 10.48 -7.84 4.26
CA ASP A 55 10.32 -8.29 5.64
C ASP A 55 10.85 -7.19 6.59
N PRO A 56 10.02 -6.16 6.88
CA PRO A 56 10.46 -5.02 7.68
C PRO A 56 11.00 -5.41 9.07
N PRO A 57 10.37 -6.34 9.84
CA PRO A 57 10.91 -6.78 11.13
C PRO A 57 12.33 -7.34 11.03
N ARG A 58 12.58 -8.26 10.09
CA ARG A 58 13.92 -8.84 9.90
C ARG A 58 14.95 -7.78 9.54
N PHE A 59 14.56 -6.86 8.68
CA PHE A 59 15.44 -5.80 8.23
C PHE A 59 15.78 -4.79 9.32
N ILE A 60 14.79 -4.35 10.08
CA ILE A 60 15.00 -3.45 11.22
C ILE A 60 15.94 -4.12 12.23
N ALA A 61 15.72 -5.41 12.55
CA ALA A 61 16.60 -6.16 13.45
C ALA A 61 18.05 -6.24 12.93
N ALA A 62 18.23 -6.47 11.62
CA ALA A 62 19.55 -6.53 11.00
C ALA A 62 20.29 -5.17 11.07
N MET A 63 19.62 -4.07 10.75
CA MET A 63 20.24 -2.75 10.82
C MET A 63 20.55 -2.36 12.27
N GLN A 64 19.62 -2.61 13.19
CA GLN A 64 19.83 -2.35 14.61
C GLN A 64 21.02 -3.15 15.17
N LEU A 65 21.19 -4.40 14.76
CA LEU A 65 22.37 -5.19 15.11
C LEU A 65 23.65 -4.52 14.61
N GLY A 66 23.68 -4.07 13.34
CA GLY A 66 24.82 -3.35 12.77
C GLY A 66 25.18 -2.10 13.57
N VAL A 67 24.21 -1.20 13.75
CA VAL A 67 24.34 0.04 14.54
C VAL A 67 24.82 -0.24 15.98
N THR A 68 24.24 -1.25 16.62
CA THR A 68 24.59 -1.61 18.00
C THR A 68 26.01 -2.15 18.10
N LEU A 69 26.41 -3.07 17.22
CA LEU A 69 27.76 -3.63 17.21
C LEU A 69 28.81 -2.55 16.95
N THR A 70 28.54 -1.63 16.01
CA THR A 70 29.45 -0.51 15.75
C THR A 70 29.51 0.45 16.92
N SER A 71 28.37 0.81 17.52
CA SER A 71 28.32 1.74 18.66
C SER A 71 29.01 1.17 19.89
N LEU A 72 28.81 -0.11 20.21
CA LEU A 72 29.52 -0.79 21.29
C LEU A 72 31.03 -0.86 21.01
N GLY A 73 31.42 -1.13 19.76
CA GLY A 73 32.82 -1.11 19.34
C GLY A 73 33.46 0.27 19.49
N ILE A 74 32.74 1.34 19.14
CA ILE A 74 33.20 2.73 19.32
C ILE A 74 33.39 3.05 20.80
N GLY A 75 32.45 2.65 21.66
CA GLY A 75 32.57 2.82 23.11
C GLY A 75 33.80 2.09 23.66
N ALA A 76 33.94 0.80 23.33
CA ALA A 76 35.04 -0.03 23.81
C ALA A 76 36.41 0.47 23.32
N LEU A 77 36.57 0.73 22.01
CA LEU A 77 37.86 1.22 21.47
C LEU A 77 38.11 2.69 21.83
N GLY A 78 37.05 3.49 21.95
CA GLY A 78 37.11 4.87 22.38
C GLY A 78 37.64 4.99 23.80
N GLU A 79 37.18 4.16 24.73
CA GLU A 79 37.69 4.16 26.10
C GLU A 79 39.21 3.92 26.17
N HIS A 80 39.71 2.90 25.45
CA HIS A 80 41.14 2.60 25.40
C HIS A 80 41.96 3.73 24.77
N ALA A 81 41.50 4.27 23.64
CA ALA A 81 42.15 5.38 22.96
C ALA A 81 42.24 6.64 23.83
N LEU A 82 41.18 6.91 24.59
CA LEU A 82 41.11 8.06 25.49
C LEU A 82 41.98 7.88 26.73
N ALA A 83 42.06 6.66 27.28
CA ALA A 83 42.91 6.33 28.41
C ALA A 83 44.40 6.51 28.08
N ASP A 84 44.82 6.03 26.90
CA ASP A 84 46.21 6.14 26.43
C ASP A 84 46.60 7.60 26.10
N ALA A 85 45.66 8.41 25.62
CA ALA A 85 45.92 9.80 25.24
C ALA A 85 46.11 10.76 26.44
N PHE A 86 45.55 10.48 27.62
CA PHE A 86 45.38 11.47 28.71
C PHE A 86 45.93 11.08 30.09
N GLY A 87 46.89 10.15 30.19
CA GLY A 87 47.38 9.65 31.48
C GLY A 87 48.02 10.69 32.43
N HIS A 88 47.36 10.97 33.58
CA HIS A 88 47.85 11.14 34.99
C HIS A 88 46.73 11.75 35.88
N VAL A 89 46.38 11.02 36.94
CA VAL A 89 45.08 10.85 37.63
C VAL A 89 44.20 12.10 37.94
N LEU A 90 44.73 13.32 38.06
CA LEU A 90 43.91 14.49 38.46
C LEU A 90 43.61 15.50 37.33
N ALA A 91 44.48 15.62 36.32
CA ALA A 91 44.16 16.32 35.07
C ALA A 91 43.35 15.43 34.10
N THR A 92 43.29 14.12 34.39
CA THR A 92 42.68 13.08 33.56
C THR A 92 41.15 13.09 33.58
N VAL A 93 40.47 13.43 34.68
CA VAL A 93 38.99 13.37 34.68
C VAL A 93 38.39 14.39 33.72
N LEU A 94 38.84 15.65 33.78
CA LEU A 94 38.37 16.69 32.88
C LEU A 94 38.74 16.37 31.42
N ALA A 95 39.94 15.86 31.18
CA ALA A 95 40.39 15.48 29.85
C ALA A 95 39.62 14.29 29.27
N VAL A 96 39.38 13.25 30.06
CA VAL A 96 38.56 12.08 29.68
C VAL A 96 37.11 12.51 29.44
N VAL A 97 36.53 13.35 30.29
CA VAL A 97 35.17 13.88 30.07
C VAL A 97 35.10 14.69 28.78
N ILE A 98 36.02 15.63 28.56
CA ILE A 98 36.08 16.42 27.31
C ILE A 98 36.22 15.50 26.10
N ALA A 99 37.09 14.51 26.18
CA ALA A 99 37.36 13.63 25.05
C ALA A 99 36.20 12.66 24.78
N TYR A 100 35.49 12.20 25.82
CA TYR A 100 34.26 11.43 25.69
C TYR A 100 33.12 12.29 25.11
N LEU A 101 33.04 13.57 25.51
CA LEU A 101 32.10 14.53 24.90
C LEU A 101 32.40 14.76 23.42
N ILE A 102 33.68 14.91 23.04
CA ILE A 102 34.09 15.03 21.63
C ILE A 102 33.76 13.74 20.87
N LEU A 103 34.09 12.57 21.43
CA LEU A 103 33.81 11.29 20.79
C LEU A 103 32.30 11.09 20.61
N THR A 104 31.51 11.37 21.65
CA THR A 104 30.04 11.29 21.60
C THR A 104 29.49 12.28 20.58
N PHE A 105 29.99 13.51 20.55
CA PHE A 105 29.59 14.50 19.55
C PHE A 105 29.89 14.02 18.12
N LEU A 106 31.10 13.49 17.87
CA LEU A 106 31.47 12.97 16.56
C LEU A 106 30.62 11.75 16.18
N HIS A 107 30.40 10.81 17.10
CA HIS A 107 29.56 9.63 16.87
C HIS A 107 28.10 10.02 16.59
N VAL A 108 27.49 10.88 17.41
CA VAL A 108 26.10 11.31 17.20
C VAL A 108 25.96 12.13 15.91
N VAL A 109 26.83 13.10 15.66
CA VAL A 109 26.70 13.99 14.50
C VAL A 109 27.05 13.26 13.21
N ILE A 110 28.25 12.67 13.13
CA ILE A 110 28.77 12.04 11.90
C ILE A 110 28.24 10.63 11.74
N GLY A 111 28.14 9.88 12.83
CA GLY A 111 27.69 8.49 12.84
C GLY A 111 26.17 8.32 12.75
N GLU A 112 25.37 9.31 13.16
CA GLU A 112 23.90 9.17 13.18
C GLU A 112 23.13 10.29 12.47
N LEU A 113 23.32 11.55 12.87
CA LEU A 113 22.47 12.65 12.40
C LEU A 113 22.71 13.03 10.93
N VAL A 114 23.97 13.17 10.51
CA VAL A 114 24.31 13.51 9.12
C VAL A 114 23.87 12.41 8.15
N PRO A 115 24.17 11.12 8.38
CA PRO A 115 23.71 10.03 7.51
C PRO A 115 22.19 9.94 7.43
N LYS A 116 21.50 10.16 8.56
CA LYS A 116 20.03 10.22 8.61
C LYS A 116 19.49 11.36 7.75
N GLY A 117 20.06 12.55 7.84
CA GLY A 117 19.69 13.69 7.01
C GLY A 117 19.88 13.42 5.50
N ILE A 118 21.00 12.80 5.13
CA ILE A 118 21.28 12.41 3.73
C ILE A 118 20.27 11.37 3.25
N ALA A 119 20.02 10.34 4.06
CA ALA A 119 19.10 9.25 3.73
C ALA A 119 17.65 9.75 3.57
N LEU A 120 17.22 10.70 4.39
CA LEU A 120 15.88 11.31 4.26
C LEU A 120 15.76 12.20 3.03
N GLY A 121 16.81 12.95 2.68
CA GLY A 121 16.82 13.81 1.48
C GLY A 121 16.95 13.04 0.16
N HIS A 122 17.64 11.90 0.17
CA HIS A 122 17.95 11.08 -1.02
C HIS A 122 17.71 9.59 -0.77
N SER A 123 16.50 9.24 -0.32
CA SER A 123 16.17 7.89 0.15
C SER A 123 16.37 6.80 -0.91
N GLU A 124 15.85 7.02 -2.12
CA GLU A 124 15.95 6.06 -3.23
C GLU A 124 17.40 5.80 -3.64
N GLY A 125 18.21 6.86 -3.82
CA GLY A 125 19.62 6.75 -4.18
C GLY A 125 20.43 6.04 -3.09
N THR A 126 20.19 6.41 -1.83
CA THR A 126 20.84 5.79 -0.67
C THR A 126 20.49 4.31 -0.55
N ALA A 127 19.20 3.95 -0.66
CA ALA A 127 18.72 2.58 -0.65
C ALA A 127 19.38 1.72 -1.72
N LEU A 128 19.48 2.23 -2.95
CA LEU A 128 20.15 1.50 -4.04
C LEU A 128 21.64 1.31 -3.76
N PHE A 129 22.33 2.34 -3.27
CA PHE A 129 23.75 2.28 -2.95
C PHE A 129 24.06 1.25 -1.85
N VAL A 130 23.30 1.26 -0.76
CA VAL A 130 23.52 0.40 0.42
C VAL A 130 23.01 -1.03 0.25
N SER A 131 22.10 -1.28 -0.71
CA SER A 131 21.44 -2.59 -0.89
C SER A 131 22.39 -3.78 -1.01
N ALA A 132 23.47 -3.65 -1.80
CA ALA A 132 24.39 -4.76 -2.04
C ALA A 132 25.24 -5.12 -0.81
N PRO A 133 25.91 -4.16 -0.13
CA PRO A 133 26.62 -4.49 1.12
C PRO A 133 25.68 -4.98 2.22
N VAL A 134 24.49 -4.40 2.37
CA VAL A 134 23.48 -4.85 3.34
C VAL A 134 23.09 -6.31 3.08
N ARG A 135 22.85 -6.70 1.83
CA ARG A 135 22.56 -8.10 1.48
C ARG A 135 23.67 -9.06 1.94
N GLY A 136 24.93 -8.65 1.81
CA GLY A 136 26.07 -9.41 2.32
C GLY A 136 26.04 -9.57 3.83
N PHE A 137 25.78 -8.47 4.54
CA PHE A 137 25.63 -8.47 6.00
C PHE A 137 24.52 -9.42 6.46
N PHE A 138 23.35 -9.37 5.82
CA PHE A 138 22.24 -10.29 6.11
C PHE A 138 22.63 -11.75 5.96
N LEU A 139 23.40 -12.10 4.94
CA LEU A 139 23.81 -13.48 4.71
C LEU A 139 24.72 -13.99 5.83
N VAL A 140 25.66 -13.16 6.27
CA VAL A 140 26.63 -13.49 7.32
C VAL A 140 25.95 -13.58 8.69
N PHE A 141 25.10 -12.62 9.02
CA PHE A 141 24.45 -12.52 10.33
C PHE A 141 23.07 -13.16 10.39
N ARG A 142 22.65 -13.88 9.35
CA ARG A 142 21.35 -14.57 9.26
C ARG A 142 20.96 -15.35 10.54
N PRO A 143 21.81 -16.21 11.13
CA PRO A 143 21.41 -16.95 12.32
C PRO A 143 21.17 -16.04 13.53
N LEU A 144 21.95 -14.98 13.67
CA LEU A 144 21.82 -14.03 14.77
C LEU A 144 20.57 -13.15 14.59
N ILE A 145 20.31 -12.68 13.38
CA ILE A 145 19.10 -11.90 13.04
C ILE A 145 17.84 -12.73 13.31
N TRP A 146 17.81 -13.98 12.85
CA TRP A 146 16.69 -14.90 13.10
C TRP A 146 16.45 -15.13 14.60
N PHE A 147 17.52 -15.28 15.39
CA PHE A 147 17.40 -15.42 16.85
C PHE A 147 16.79 -14.17 17.49
N LEU A 148 17.25 -12.97 17.11
CA LEU A 148 16.71 -11.71 17.61
C LEU A 148 15.24 -11.52 17.23
N GLU A 149 14.86 -11.86 16.00
CA GLU A 149 13.48 -11.86 15.52
C GLU A 149 12.60 -12.80 16.36
N ALA A 150 13.03 -14.04 16.56
CA ALA A 150 12.29 -15.02 17.36
C ALA A 150 12.10 -14.57 18.82
N MET A 151 13.13 -13.94 19.42
CA MET A 151 13.02 -13.37 20.76
C MET A 151 12.08 -12.16 20.77
N THR A 152 12.11 -11.32 19.74
CA THR A 152 11.20 -10.17 19.60
C THR A 152 9.75 -10.64 19.51
N GLU A 153 9.46 -11.63 18.67
CA GLU A 153 8.13 -12.22 18.57
C GLU A 153 7.65 -12.83 19.89
N LEU A 154 8.54 -13.53 20.61
CA LEU A 154 8.20 -14.12 21.91
C LEU A 154 7.80 -13.05 22.92
N VAL A 155 8.57 -11.95 23.00
CA VAL A 155 8.28 -10.82 23.89
C VAL A 155 6.98 -10.13 23.48
N LEU A 156 6.76 -9.90 22.19
CA LEU A 156 5.50 -9.30 21.70
C LEU A 156 4.28 -10.15 22.05
N ARG A 157 4.36 -11.47 21.82
CA ARG A 157 3.29 -12.40 22.19
C ARG A 157 3.05 -12.43 23.70
N TRP A 158 4.12 -12.35 24.50
CA TRP A 158 4.00 -12.27 25.96
C TRP A 158 3.31 -10.99 26.43
N LEU A 159 3.53 -9.87 25.73
CA LEU A 159 2.83 -8.61 25.95
C LEU A 159 1.40 -8.58 25.36
N GLY A 160 0.95 -9.66 24.71
CA GLY A 160 -0.36 -9.73 24.05
C GLY A 160 -0.43 -8.96 22.73
N LEU A 161 0.71 -8.55 22.16
CA LEU A 161 0.80 -7.86 20.88
C LEU A 161 0.97 -8.86 19.73
N LYS A 162 0.30 -8.59 18.61
CA LYS A 162 0.52 -9.35 17.37
C LYS A 162 1.87 -8.96 16.74
N PRO A 163 2.66 -9.93 16.25
CA PRO A 163 3.85 -9.62 15.46
C PRO A 163 3.52 -8.79 14.20
N PRO A 164 4.39 -7.85 13.79
CA PRO A 164 4.18 -7.10 12.55
C PRO A 164 4.15 -8.03 11.33
N GLY A 165 3.22 -7.79 10.40
CA GLY A 165 3.04 -8.63 9.19
C GLY A 165 2.21 -9.90 9.39
N ALA A 166 1.56 -10.07 10.55
CA ALA A 166 0.68 -11.21 10.81
C ALA A 166 -0.70 -11.11 10.14
N ASP A 167 -1.10 -9.93 9.65
CA ASP A 167 -2.35 -9.71 8.94
C ASP A 167 -2.00 -9.22 7.53
N ASP A 168 -2.42 -9.93 6.48
CA ASP A 168 -2.56 -9.33 5.14
C ASP A 168 -3.55 -8.17 5.32
N GLU A 169 -3.12 -6.92 5.09
CA GLU A 169 -3.99 -5.74 5.15
C GLU A 169 -5.03 -5.83 4.04
N VAL A 170 -6.09 -6.60 4.27
CA VAL A 170 -7.30 -6.56 3.46
C VAL A 170 -8.00 -5.27 3.84
N LEU A 171 -7.86 -4.25 2.99
CA LEU A 171 -8.53 -2.98 3.17
C LEU A 171 -10.03 -3.16 3.13
N SER A 172 -10.72 -2.57 4.10
CA SER A 172 -12.18 -2.43 4.07
C SER A 172 -12.60 -1.48 2.94
N GLU A 173 -13.85 -1.58 2.49
CA GLU A 173 -14.39 -0.66 1.49
C GLU A 173 -14.32 0.80 1.94
N ALA A 174 -14.56 1.07 3.22
CA ALA A 174 -14.43 2.42 3.80
C ALA A 174 -13.01 2.97 3.64
N GLU A 175 -11.98 2.14 3.84
CA GLU A 175 -10.58 2.52 3.64
C GLU A 175 -10.27 2.73 2.15
N LEU A 176 -10.80 1.89 1.26
CA LEU A 176 -10.68 2.09 -0.18
C LEU A 176 -11.31 3.41 -0.63
N ARG A 177 -12.50 3.75 -0.14
CA ARG A 177 -13.15 5.06 -0.39
C ARG A 177 -12.27 6.21 0.11
N MET A 178 -11.69 6.10 1.30
CA MET A 178 -10.76 7.12 1.82
C MET A 178 -9.52 7.30 0.94
N LEU A 179 -8.94 6.21 0.42
CA LEU A 179 -7.79 6.28 -0.48
C LEU A 179 -8.15 6.99 -1.79
N VAL A 180 -9.29 6.65 -2.39
CA VAL A 180 -9.79 7.31 -3.60
C VAL A 180 -10.00 8.81 -3.35
N SER A 181 -10.68 9.20 -2.26
CA SER A 181 -10.84 10.62 -1.89
C SER A 181 -9.51 11.35 -1.79
N ARG A 182 -8.50 10.78 -1.12
CA ARG A 182 -7.19 11.40 -0.98
C ARG A 182 -6.47 11.57 -2.31
N SER A 183 -6.59 10.59 -3.20
CA SER A 183 -6.01 10.69 -4.55
C SER A 183 -6.71 11.77 -5.40
N THR A 184 -8.02 11.96 -5.24
CA THR A 184 -8.75 13.08 -5.89
C THR A 184 -8.31 14.43 -5.33
N GLU A 185 -8.19 14.58 -4.00
CA GLU A 185 -7.68 15.80 -3.37
C GLU A 185 -6.25 16.14 -3.82
N GLY A 186 -5.43 15.11 -4.06
CA GLY A 186 -4.09 15.23 -4.61
C GLY A 186 -4.04 15.55 -6.11
N GLY A 187 -5.18 15.52 -6.81
CA GLY A 187 -5.28 15.81 -8.25
C GLY A 187 -4.87 14.66 -9.17
N GLU A 188 -4.67 13.45 -8.64
CA GLU A 188 -4.28 12.26 -9.42
C GLU A 188 -5.49 11.51 -9.98
N ILE A 189 -6.68 11.71 -9.40
CA ILE A 189 -7.96 11.15 -9.85
C ILE A 189 -8.92 12.31 -10.11
N GLU A 190 -9.67 12.26 -11.21
CA GLU A 190 -10.68 13.29 -11.49
C GLU A 190 -11.95 13.07 -10.65
N GLN A 191 -12.70 14.13 -10.35
CA GLN A 191 -13.95 14.01 -9.56
C GLN A 191 -14.96 13.04 -10.21
N GLN A 192 -15.04 13.00 -11.54
CA GLN A 192 -15.94 12.10 -12.26
C GLN A 192 -15.53 10.62 -12.09
N GLU A 193 -14.23 10.33 -12.02
CA GLU A 193 -13.70 8.99 -11.78
C GLU A 193 -13.98 8.53 -10.35
N GLN A 194 -13.83 9.43 -9.36
CA GLN A 194 -14.21 9.15 -7.98
C GLN A 194 -15.71 8.81 -7.86
N GLU A 195 -16.58 9.62 -8.46
CA GLU A 195 -18.02 9.34 -8.45
C GLU A 195 -18.35 7.99 -9.10
N MET A 196 -17.66 7.63 -10.18
CA MET A 196 -17.82 6.32 -10.82
C MET A 196 -17.40 5.19 -9.87
N LEU A 197 -16.22 5.29 -9.25
CA LEU A 197 -15.73 4.28 -8.30
C LEU A 197 -16.69 4.09 -7.12
N TYR A 198 -17.28 5.17 -6.62
CA TYR A 198 -18.27 5.09 -5.54
C TYR A 198 -19.55 4.38 -5.98
N LYS A 199 -20.03 4.66 -7.20
CA LYS A 199 -21.18 3.95 -7.78
C LYS A 199 -20.90 2.46 -7.99
N VAL A 200 -19.65 2.06 -8.27
CA VAL A 200 -19.27 0.65 -8.38
C VAL A 200 -19.37 -0.06 -7.04
N PHE A 201 -18.90 0.57 -5.95
CA PHE A 201 -19.08 0.03 -4.61
C PHE A 201 -20.56 -0.07 -4.25
N ASP A 202 -21.33 1.02 -4.44
CA ASP A 202 -22.77 1.02 -4.15
C ASP A 202 -23.54 -0.01 -5.00
N PHE A 203 -23.13 -0.25 -6.25
CA PHE A 203 -23.76 -1.24 -7.13
C PHE A 203 -23.54 -2.67 -6.67
N ALA A 204 -22.39 -2.98 -6.06
CA ALA A 204 -22.11 -4.32 -5.55
C ALA A 204 -23.09 -4.75 -4.44
N ASP A 205 -23.61 -3.78 -3.69
CA ASP A 205 -24.58 -3.99 -2.61
C ASP A 205 -26.04 -3.87 -3.06
N LYS A 206 -26.31 -3.51 -4.32
CA LYS A 206 -27.68 -3.32 -4.81
C LYS A 206 -28.37 -4.64 -5.14
N GLU A 207 -29.59 -4.78 -4.66
CA GLU A 207 -30.52 -5.83 -5.07
C GLU A 207 -31.45 -5.33 -6.19
N ALA A 208 -32.10 -6.27 -6.90
CA ALA A 208 -33.06 -5.92 -7.95
C ALA A 208 -34.21 -5.04 -7.41
N SER A 209 -34.60 -5.22 -6.15
CA SER A 209 -35.61 -4.41 -5.47
C SER A 209 -35.22 -2.95 -5.30
N ASP A 210 -33.92 -2.63 -5.25
CA ASP A 210 -33.44 -1.25 -5.05
C ASP A 210 -33.53 -0.40 -6.33
N VAL A 211 -33.77 -1.05 -7.48
CA VAL A 211 -33.77 -0.40 -8.81
C VAL A 211 -34.98 -0.76 -9.65
N MET A 212 -35.84 -1.68 -9.21
CA MET A 212 -37.06 -2.03 -9.94
C MET A 212 -38.08 -0.90 -9.92
N VAL A 213 -38.91 -0.83 -10.97
CA VAL A 213 -40.09 0.03 -10.98
C VAL A 213 -41.16 -0.58 -10.06
N PRO A 214 -41.68 0.15 -9.07
CA PRO A 214 -42.76 -0.35 -8.22
C PRO A 214 -43.96 -0.79 -9.05
N ARG A 215 -44.57 -1.93 -8.69
CA ARG A 215 -45.68 -2.53 -9.46
C ARG A 215 -46.81 -1.56 -9.85
N PRO A 216 -47.27 -0.63 -8.98
CA PRO A 216 -48.32 0.32 -9.36
C PRO A 216 -47.92 1.31 -10.45
N GLU A 217 -46.62 1.49 -10.68
CA GLU A 217 -46.06 2.41 -11.68
C GLU A 217 -45.69 1.69 -12.98
N VAL A 218 -45.84 0.35 -13.03
CA VAL A 218 -45.54 -0.43 -14.23
C VAL A 218 -46.62 -0.22 -15.28
N VAL A 219 -46.21 0.34 -16.42
CA VAL A 219 -47.04 0.40 -17.63
C VAL A 219 -46.93 -0.94 -18.36
N ALA A 220 -48.03 -1.68 -18.39
CA ALA A 220 -48.11 -3.02 -18.97
C ALA A 220 -49.38 -3.16 -19.82
N LEU A 221 -49.34 -4.09 -20.77
CA LEU A 221 -50.39 -4.29 -21.76
C LEU A 221 -51.12 -5.61 -21.51
N SER A 222 -52.44 -5.64 -21.70
CA SER A 222 -53.19 -6.89 -21.66
C SER A 222 -52.97 -7.68 -22.95
N VAL A 223 -52.90 -9.01 -22.85
CA VAL A 223 -52.91 -9.91 -24.01
C VAL A 223 -54.18 -9.79 -24.86
N ASP A 224 -55.28 -9.38 -24.23
CA ASP A 224 -56.59 -9.23 -24.85
C ASP A 224 -56.81 -7.84 -25.49
N LEU A 225 -55.81 -6.95 -25.42
CA LEU A 225 -55.93 -5.59 -25.94
C LEU A 225 -55.95 -5.61 -27.48
N PRO A 226 -56.92 -4.93 -28.13
CA PRO A 226 -56.92 -4.80 -29.59
C PRO A 226 -55.65 -4.13 -30.11
N PRO A 227 -55.13 -4.52 -31.30
CA PRO A 227 -53.87 -3.97 -31.83
C PRO A 227 -53.85 -2.46 -31.98
N GLU A 228 -54.99 -1.84 -32.28
CA GLU A 228 -55.17 -0.38 -32.37
C GLU A 228 -54.95 0.31 -31.02
N GLN A 229 -55.59 -0.20 -29.98
CA GLN A 229 -55.45 0.33 -28.61
C GLN A 229 -54.05 0.05 -28.06
N CYS A 230 -53.43 -1.07 -28.48
CA CYS A 230 -52.07 -1.42 -28.13
C CYS A 230 -51.08 -0.43 -28.77
N LEU A 231 -51.28 -0.09 -30.05
CA LEU A 231 -50.51 0.93 -30.74
C LEU A 231 -50.69 2.31 -30.09
N GLU A 232 -51.90 2.70 -29.73
CA GLU A 232 -52.19 3.96 -29.03
C GLU A 232 -51.47 4.01 -27.67
N ALA A 233 -51.60 2.97 -26.84
CA ALA A 233 -50.94 2.88 -25.54
C ALA A 233 -49.40 2.92 -25.65
N VAL A 234 -48.83 2.33 -26.70
CA VAL A 234 -47.40 2.38 -26.98
C VAL A 234 -46.95 3.76 -27.47
N MET A 235 -47.76 4.44 -28.30
CA MET A 235 -47.41 5.78 -28.78
C MET A 235 -47.53 6.85 -27.69
N ASP A 236 -48.43 6.66 -26.73
CA ASP A 236 -48.63 7.59 -25.60
C ASP A 236 -47.60 7.41 -24.47
N SER A 237 -46.70 6.44 -24.60
CA SER A 237 -45.75 6.06 -23.55
C SER A 237 -44.30 6.09 -24.07
N PRO A 238 -43.32 6.54 -23.25
CA PRO A 238 -41.93 6.69 -23.70
C PRO A 238 -41.12 5.37 -23.70
N TYR A 239 -41.73 4.23 -23.37
CA TYR A 239 -41.01 2.98 -23.17
C TYR A 239 -40.84 2.18 -24.47
N THR A 240 -39.80 1.35 -24.53
CA THR A 240 -39.53 0.47 -25.69
C THR A 240 -39.95 -0.98 -25.44
N ARG A 241 -40.23 -1.34 -24.18
CA ARG A 241 -40.60 -2.69 -23.76
C ARG A 241 -41.73 -2.62 -22.76
N TYR A 242 -42.75 -3.44 -22.96
CA TYR A 242 -43.95 -3.49 -22.14
C TYR A 242 -44.17 -4.92 -21.65
N PRO A 243 -44.29 -5.15 -20.35
CA PRO A 243 -44.79 -6.43 -19.85
C PRO A 243 -46.19 -6.68 -20.41
N VAL A 244 -46.42 -7.87 -20.95
CA VAL A 244 -47.75 -8.31 -21.37
C VAL A 244 -48.27 -9.28 -20.34
N TYR A 245 -49.48 -9.03 -19.84
CA TYR A 245 -50.10 -9.85 -18.81
C TYR A 245 -51.43 -10.43 -19.28
N ARG A 246 -51.84 -11.51 -18.62
CA ARG A 246 -53.17 -12.12 -18.80
C ARG A 246 -53.93 -12.05 -17.49
N GLU A 247 -55.16 -11.54 -17.53
CA GLU A 247 -56.04 -11.29 -16.38
C GLU A 247 -55.50 -10.25 -15.39
N THR A 248 -54.35 -10.50 -14.77
CA THR A 248 -53.72 -9.62 -13.77
C THR A 248 -52.22 -9.50 -14.00
N LEU A 249 -51.61 -8.44 -13.45
CA LEU A 249 -50.16 -8.22 -13.48
C LEU A 249 -49.34 -9.29 -12.73
N ASP A 250 -49.98 -10.21 -12.00
CA ASP A 250 -49.29 -11.37 -11.41
C ASP A 250 -48.93 -12.42 -12.45
N ASN A 251 -49.62 -12.40 -13.60
CA ASN A 251 -49.46 -13.37 -14.66
C ASN A 251 -48.91 -12.69 -15.93
N VAL A 252 -47.64 -12.31 -15.87
CA VAL A 252 -46.89 -11.79 -17.02
C VAL A 252 -46.56 -12.93 -17.96
N VAL A 253 -47.10 -12.87 -19.19
CA VAL A 253 -46.90 -13.90 -20.23
C VAL A 253 -45.64 -13.66 -21.06
N GLY A 254 -45.16 -12.42 -21.15
CA GLY A 254 -43.90 -12.09 -21.83
C GLY A 254 -43.66 -10.58 -21.92
N ILE A 255 -42.73 -10.16 -22.79
CA ILE A 255 -42.35 -8.75 -22.98
C ILE A 255 -42.55 -8.36 -24.44
N LEU A 256 -43.44 -7.40 -24.70
CA LEU A 256 -43.62 -6.83 -26.03
C LEU A 256 -42.58 -5.74 -26.29
N HIS A 257 -41.78 -5.92 -27.34
CA HIS A 257 -40.93 -4.86 -27.84
C HIS A 257 -41.66 -4.04 -28.91
N VAL A 258 -41.60 -2.72 -28.82
CA VAL A 258 -42.31 -1.80 -29.72
C VAL A 258 -42.03 -2.08 -31.19
N ARG A 259 -40.76 -2.36 -31.53
CA ARG A 259 -40.36 -2.73 -32.90
C ARG A 259 -41.10 -3.95 -33.44
N ASP A 260 -41.37 -4.95 -32.61
CA ASP A 260 -41.98 -6.21 -33.05
C ASP A 260 -43.47 -6.00 -33.31
N LEU A 261 -44.13 -5.14 -32.53
CA LEU A 261 -45.48 -4.64 -32.81
C LEU A 261 -45.56 -3.91 -34.16
N PHE A 262 -44.67 -2.94 -34.41
CA PHE A 262 -44.65 -2.20 -35.68
C PHE A 262 -44.37 -3.09 -36.89
N SER A 263 -43.43 -4.05 -36.77
CA SER A 263 -43.15 -5.03 -37.82
C SER A 263 -44.38 -5.90 -38.12
N ALA A 264 -45.04 -6.44 -37.09
CA ALA A 264 -46.22 -7.28 -37.26
C ALA A 264 -47.40 -6.50 -37.89
N LEU A 265 -47.62 -5.26 -37.46
CA LEU A 265 -48.65 -4.38 -38.03
C LEU A 265 -48.40 -4.09 -39.51
N ARG A 266 -47.14 -3.95 -39.92
CA ARG A 266 -46.75 -3.74 -41.32
C ARG A 266 -46.91 -5.01 -42.17
N GLU A 267 -46.54 -6.17 -41.64
CA GLU A 267 -46.54 -7.44 -42.39
C GLU A 267 -47.93 -8.07 -42.51
N ARG A 268 -48.69 -8.10 -41.41
CA ARG A 268 -49.98 -8.80 -41.31
C ARG A 268 -51.19 -7.86 -41.40
N GLY A 269 -50.96 -6.56 -41.21
CA GLY A 269 -52.02 -5.56 -41.13
C GLY A 269 -52.67 -5.50 -39.75
N MET A 270 -53.30 -4.37 -39.46
CA MET A 270 -53.76 -3.98 -38.12
C MET A 270 -54.76 -4.96 -37.48
N HIS A 271 -55.54 -5.69 -38.28
CA HIS A 271 -56.61 -6.57 -37.78
C HIS A 271 -56.18 -8.03 -37.55
N GLU A 272 -55.02 -8.44 -38.07
CA GLU A 272 -54.53 -9.83 -37.97
C GLU A 272 -53.46 -10.02 -36.89
N VAL A 273 -52.95 -8.92 -36.32
CA VAL A 273 -51.96 -8.99 -35.24
C VAL A 273 -52.62 -9.41 -33.94
N ARG A 274 -52.03 -10.36 -33.23
CA ARG A 274 -52.39 -10.72 -31.86
C ARG A 274 -51.21 -10.45 -30.95
N VAL A 275 -51.41 -9.70 -29.88
CA VAL A 275 -50.34 -9.32 -28.93
C VAL A 275 -49.69 -10.56 -28.33
N GLU A 276 -50.46 -11.62 -28.07
CA GLU A 276 -49.97 -12.91 -27.58
C GLU A 276 -48.91 -13.57 -28.47
N GLU A 277 -48.98 -13.37 -29.79
CA GLU A 277 -48.04 -14.00 -30.73
C GLU A 277 -46.71 -13.23 -30.84
N LEU A 278 -46.61 -12.08 -30.19
CA LEU A 278 -45.46 -11.17 -30.25
C LEU A 278 -44.60 -11.20 -28.99
N VAL A 279 -44.96 -12.01 -27.99
CA VAL A 279 -44.30 -12.10 -26.68
C VAL A 279 -43.75 -13.48 -26.35
#